data_AF-A0A6A5X9M5-F1
#
_entry.id   AF-A0A6A5X9M5-F1
#
_cell.length_a   1.000
_cell.length_b   1.000
_cell.length_c   1.000
_cell.angle_alpha   90.00
_cell.angle_beta   90.00
_cell.angle_gamma   90.00
#
_symmetry.space_group_name_H-M   'P 1'
#
loop_
_entity.id
_entity.type
_entity.pdbx_description
1 polymer ?
#
loop_
_entity_poly.entity_id
_entity_poly.type
_entity_poly.pdbx_seq_one_letter_code
_entity_poly.pdbx_strand_id
1 'polypeptide(L)'
;LANFLEGRSGRDILRHFFGFKFHPYPKKVLDEAIFVGIDTEWWEHDPHPTTEVGISSLYPHSIMRYPGFHAEFILKNIGTHHIRITEYAHLVNSFPGAGDPERFHYGKTVFLTTEETRQALYKAFTQKGERGTLRPIIFIGHDTSGDFVKIKEDLGVDIMQFGSVVKIIDTQQMASEMGIMGTKGPKISLKELAQYFLIDPVDLHQAGNDIANIMFVAVLMSLRDELY
;
A
#
# COMPACT_ATOMS: atom_id res chain seq x y z
N LEU A 1 20.59 -2.91 0.95
CA LEU A 1 19.41 -3.76 0.78
C LEU A 1 18.74 -3.52 -0.57
N ALA A 2 18.55 -2.27 -1.00
CA ALA A 2 18.00 -1.93 -2.32
C ALA A 2 18.63 -2.72 -3.48
N ASN A 3 19.94 -2.66 -3.66
CA ASN A 3 20.65 -3.42 -4.72
C ASN A 3 20.45 -4.94 -4.65
N PHE A 4 20.16 -5.50 -3.47
CA PHE A 4 19.90 -6.93 -3.33
C PHE A 4 18.45 -7.31 -3.73
N LEU A 5 17.51 -6.38 -3.55
CA LEU A 5 16.11 -6.52 -3.96
C LEU A 5 15.87 -6.04 -5.40
N GLU A 6 16.85 -5.36 -5.99
CA GLU A 6 16.90 -5.00 -7.40
C GLU A 6 16.83 -6.26 -8.28
N GLY A 7 16.05 -6.21 -9.36
CA GLY A 7 15.82 -7.35 -10.26
C GLY A 7 14.94 -8.48 -9.70
N ARG A 8 14.65 -8.51 -8.38
CA ARG A 8 13.68 -9.47 -7.82
C ARG A 8 12.26 -9.00 -8.07
N SER A 9 11.38 -9.94 -8.47
CA SER A 9 9.95 -9.68 -8.63
C SER A 9 9.33 -9.28 -7.28
N GLY A 10 8.29 -8.46 -7.31
CA GLY A 10 7.57 -8.13 -6.08
C GLY A 10 6.96 -9.38 -5.44
N ARG A 11 6.53 -10.34 -6.27
CA ARG A 11 5.98 -11.62 -5.83
C ARG A 11 6.98 -12.40 -4.98
N ASP A 12 8.21 -12.56 -5.46
CA ASP A 12 9.27 -13.28 -4.73
C ASP A 12 9.65 -12.59 -3.42
N ILE A 13 9.64 -11.26 -3.42
CA ILE A 13 9.90 -10.47 -2.22
C ILE A 13 8.81 -10.73 -1.18
N LEU A 14 7.52 -10.61 -1.52
CA LEU A 14 6.43 -10.90 -0.58
C LEU A 14 6.48 -12.34 -0.08
N ARG A 15 6.66 -13.31 -0.99
CA ARG A 15 6.80 -14.74 -0.69
C ARG A 15 7.91 -15.03 0.31
N HIS A 16 9.04 -14.33 0.23
CA HIS A 16 10.12 -14.43 1.21
C HIS A 16 9.64 -14.15 2.63
N PHE A 17 8.77 -13.18 2.82
CA PHE A 17 8.22 -12.85 4.13
C PHE A 17 7.14 -13.82 4.60
N PHE A 18 6.52 -14.56 3.69
CA PHE A 18 5.46 -15.54 3.98
C PHE A 18 5.94 -16.99 4.00
N GLY A 19 7.25 -17.21 4.19
CA GLY A 19 7.84 -18.55 4.43
C GLY A 19 8.61 -19.14 3.25
N PHE A 20 8.49 -18.58 2.05
CA PHE A 20 9.18 -19.04 0.84
C PHE A 20 10.48 -18.27 0.63
N LYS A 21 11.43 -18.48 1.54
CA LYS A 21 12.71 -17.75 1.56
C LYS A 21 13.55 -18.07 0.31
N PHE A 22 13.86 -17.08 -0.51
CA PHE A 22 14.96 -17.21 -1.48
C PHE A 22 16.32 -17.22 -0.76
N HIS A 23 17.29 -17.94 -1.32
CA HIS A 23 18.66 -18.03 -0.79
C HIS A 23 19.70 -17.67 -1.85
N PRO A 24 20.81 -17.01 -1.47
CA PRO A 24 21.09 -16.39 -0.17
C PRO A 24 20.31 -15.08 0.05
N TYR A 25 20.22 -14.59 1.30
CA TYR A 25 19.60 -13.29 1.62
C TYR A 25 20.24 -12.59 2.86
N PRO A 26 20.19 -11.24 2.95
CA PRO A 26 20.75 -10.49 4.07
C PRO A 26 19.82 -10.53 5.29
N LYS A 27 19.77 -11.70 5.97
CA LYS A 27 18.79 -12.07 6.99
C LYS A 27 18.42 -10.96 7.97
N LYS A 28 19.38 -10.46 8.75
CA LYS A 28 19.10 -9.47 9.81
C LYS A 28 18.47 -8.18 9.30
N VAL A 29 18.89 -7.69 8.13
CA VAL A 29 18.40 -6.41 7.60
C VAL A 29 17.07 -6.58 6.87
N LEU A 30 16.91 -7.68 6.13
CA LEU A 30 15.67 -7.95 5.40
C LEU A 30 14.54 -8.36 6.36
N ASP A 31 14.84 -9.12 7.42
CA ASP A 31 13.84 -9.55 8.41
C ASP A 31 13.26 -8.38 9.23
N GLU A 32 13.97 -7.25 9.34
CA GLU A 32 13.48 -6.01 9.96
C GLU A 32 12.56 -5.19 9.03
N ALA A 33 12.56 -5.48 7.73
CA ALA A 33 11.80 -4.69 6.76
C ALA A 33 10.29 -4.82 6.98
N ILE A 34 9.57 -3.76 6.65
CA ILE A 34 8.10 -3.70 6.73
C ILE A 34 7.53 -3.31 5.37
N PHE A 35 6.25 -3.62 5.19
CA PHE A 35 5.50 -3.13 4.05
C PHE A 35 4.73 -1.88 4.47
N VAL A 36 4.80 -0.84 3.66
CA VAL A 36 3.99 0.37 3.81
C VAL A 36 3.41 0.70 2.46
N GLY A 37 2.12 0.99 2.42
CA GLY A 37 1.44 1.47 1.22
C GLY A 37 0.77 2.80 1.48
N ILE A 38 0.65 3.60 0.43
CA ILE A 38 -0.15 4.83 0.42
C ILE A 38 -1.06 4.81 -0.80
N ASP A 39 -2.23 5.37 -0.63
CA ASP A 39 -3.11 5.81 -1.69
C ASP A 39 -3.61 7.23 -1.35
N THR A 40 -3.86 8.04 -2.36
CA THR A 40 -4.34 9.43 -2.20
C THR A 40 -5.53 9.70 -3.09
N GLU A 41 -6.51 10.42 -2.54
CA GLU A 41 -7.61 10.99 -3.32
C GLU A 41 -7.49 12.50 -3.33
N TRP A 42 -7.89 13.10 -4.45
CA TRP A 42 -7.87 14.55 -4.65
C TRP A 42 -9.20 15.04 -5.22
N TRP A 43 -9.46 16.32 -5.02
CA TRP A 43 -10.70 16.92 -5.50
C TRP A 43 -10.75 16.98 -7.04
N GLU A 44 -11.92 16.71 -7.62
CA GLU A 44 -12.15 16.64 -9.07
C GLU A 44 -12.03 17.98 -9.81
N HIS A 45 -11.97 19.10 -9.07
CA HIS A 45 -11.86 20.43 -9.64
C HIS A 45 -10.53 21.10 -9.30
N ASP A 46 -10.06 21.98 -10.18
CA ASP A 46 -8.87 22.79 -9.97
C ASP A 46 -8.96 23.54 -8.61
N PRO A 47 -7.89 23.54 -7.80
CA PRO A 47 -6.52 23.12 -8.12
C PRO A 47 -6.20 21.65 -7.81
N HIS A 48 -7.22 20.79 -7.67
CA HIS A 48 -7.07 19.38 -7.33
C HIS A 48 -6.30 19.10 -6.02
N PRO A 49 -6.62 19.78 -4.90
CA PRO A 49 -5.95 19.51 -3.63
C PRO A 49 -6.20 18.06 -3.20
N THR A 50 -5.18 17.43 -2.65
CA THR A 50 -5.29 16.16 -1.93
C THR A 50 -6.28 16.31 -0.78
N THR A 51 -7.35 15.51 -0.79
CA THR A 51 -8.42 15.52 0.23
C THR A 51 -8.22 14.42 1.25
N GLU A 52 -7.67 13.28 0.82
CA GLU A 52 -7.58 12.06 1.62
C GLU A 52 -6.23 11.38 1.43
N VAL A 53 -5.76 10.73 2.50
CA VAL A 53 -4.54 9.90 2.49
C VAL A 53 -4.84 8.59 3.22
N GLY A 54 -4.72 7.49 2.50
CA GLY A 54 -4.71 6.15 3.06
C GLY A 54 -3.28 5.74 3.38
N ILE A 55 -3.03 5.20 4.58
CA ILE A 55 -1.72 4.62 4.92
C ILE A 55 -1.95 3.21 5.46
N SER A 56 -1.40 2.21 4.78
CA SER A 56 -1.47 0.83 5.23
C SER A 56 -0.08 0.30 5.57
N SER A 57 0.00 -0.57 6.57
CA SER A 57 1.27 -1.16 7.00
C SER A 57 1.09 -2.61 7.39
N LEU A 58 2.09 -3.42 7.07
CA LEU A 58 2.18 -4.82 7.47
C LEU A 58 3.57 -5.09 8.03
N TYR A 59 3.63 -5.63 9.24
CA TYR A 59 4.87 -5.98 9.95
C TYR A 59 5.13 -7.48 9.82
N PRO A 60 6.02 -7.92 8.93
CA PRO A 60 6.14 -9.35 8.63
C PRO A 60 6.67 -10.18 9.80
N HIS A 61 7.44 -9.57 10.69
CA HIS A 61 8.01 -10.24 11.85
C HIS A 61 6.95 -10.66 12.88
N SER A 62 5.73 -10.08 12.83
CA SER A 62 4.59 -10.53 13.64
C SER A 62 3.78 -11.65 12.94
N ILE A 63 4.12 -12.03 11.72
CA ILE A 63 3.36 -13.00 10.93
C ILE A 63 3.84 -14.42 11.22
N MET A 64 2.87 -15.28 11.51
CA MET A 64 3.06 -16.71 11.76
C MET A 64 3.66 -17.41 10.53
N ARG A 65 4.44 -18.48 10.72
CA ARG A 65 4.98 -19.32 9.63
C ARG A 65 3.91 -19.94 8.72
N TYR A 66 2.63 -19.76 9.03
CA TYR A 66 1.49 -20.32 8.35
C TYR A 66 0.52 -19.20 7.96
N PRO A 67 0.17 -19.05 6.67
CA PRO A 67 -0.68 -17.96 6.19
C PRO A 67 -2.14 -18.09 6.67
N GLY A 68 -2.61 -19.28 7.07
CA GLY A 68 -4.03 -19.54 7.32
C GLY A 68 -4.79 -19.86 6.03
N PHE A 69 -6.06 -20.25 6.16
CA PHE A 69 -6.93 -20.39 4.98
C PHE A 69 -7.10 -19.02 4.32
N HIS A 70 -6.96 -18.95 3.00
CA HIS A 70 -7.04 -17.70 2.23
C HIS A 70 -6.14 -16.57 2.77
N ALA A 71 -4.97 -16.91 3.35
CA ALA A 71 -4.05 -15.97 3.97
C ALA A 71 -4.63 -15.13 5.13
N GLU A 72 -5.71 -15.58 5.78
CA GLU A 72 -6.43 -14.80 6.79
C GLU A 72 -5.56 -14.30 7.95
N PHE A 73 -4.52 -15.04 8.33
CA PHE A 73 -3.63 -14.65 9.43
C PHE A 73 -2.70 -13.51 9.04
N ILE A 74 -2.36 -13.40 7.75
CA ILE A 74 -1.60 -12.27 7.23
C ILE A 74 -2.54 -11.06 7.09
N LEU A 75 -3.70 -11.26 6.45
CA LEU A 75 -4.62 -10.17 6.12
C LEU A 75 -5.15 -9.45 7.37
N LYS A 76 -5.45 -10.18 8.45
CA LYS A 76 -5.88 -9.60 9.75
C LYS A 76 -4.81 -8.75 10.44
N ASN A 77 -3.54 -8.86 10.04
CA ASN A 77 -2.42 -8.09 10.60
C ASN A 77 -2.05 -6.87 9.76
N ILE A 78 -2.80 -6.59 8.68
CA ILE A 78 -2.65 -5.35 7.92
C ILE A 78 -3.37 -4.24 8.70
N GLY A 79 -2.62 -3.23 9.12
CA GLY A 79 -3.16 -2.05 9.78
C GLY A 79 -3.32 -0.91 8.78
N THR A 80 -4.54 -0.39 8.63
CA THR A 80 -4.83 0.72 7.72
C THR A 80 -5.38 1.92 8.48
N HIS A 81 -4.91 3.11 8.11
CA HIS A 81 -5.40 4.38 8.59
C HIS A 81 -5.95 5.18 7.42
N HIS A 82 -7.02 5.92 7.67
CA HIS A 82 -7.60 6.85 6.73
C HIS A 82 -7.57 8.26 7.32
N ILE A 83 -6.93 9.18 6.60
CA ILE A 83 -6.80 10.59 6.96
C ILE A 83 -7.61 11.42 5.98
N ARG A 84 -8.47 12.32 6.49
CA ARG A 84 -9.04 13.43 5.72
C ARG A 84 -8.37 14.73 6.12
N ILE A 85 -7.90 15.48 5.14
CA ILE A 85 -7.18 16.73 5.38
C ILE A 85 -8.18 17.82 5.74
N THR A 86 -8.10 18.38 6.95
CA THR A 86 -9.13 19.27 7.52
C THR A 86 -9.45 20.48 6.64
N GLU A 87 -8.45 21.02 5.97
CA GLU A 87 -8.53 22.18 5.09
C GLU A 87 -9.41 21.90 3.87
N TYR A 88 -9.46 20.63 3.43
CA TYR A 88 -10.13 20.19 2.21
C TYR A 88 -11.24 19.16 2.47
N ALA A 89 -11.48 18.76 3.72
CA ALA A 89 -12.46 17.73 4.09
C ALA A 89 -13.92 18.10 3.76
N HIS A 90 -14.21 19.35 3.41
CA HIS A 90 -15.52 19.78 2.92
C HIS A 90 -15.70 19.53 1.41
N LEU A 91 -14.61 19.24 0.68
CA LEU A 91 -14.62 18.92 -0.73
C LEU A 91 -14.93 17.43 -0.90
N VAL A 92 -15.93 17.12 -1.71
CA VAL A 92 -16.39 15.76 -2.00
C VAL A 92 -16.58 15.63 -3.49
N ASN A 93 -16.01 14.58 -4.07
CA ASN A 93 -16.14 14.27 -5.48
C ASN A 93 -17.56 13.76 -5.80
N SER A 94 -18.05 14.09 -7.00
CA SER A 94 -19.41 13.79 -7.44
C SER A 94 -19.50 13.13 -8.82
N PHE A 95 -18.36 12.85 -9.44
CA PHE A 95 -18.31 12.12 -10.71
C PHE A 95 -18.89 10.70 -10.62
N PRO A 96 -19.35 10.11 -11.73
CA PRO A 96 -19.87 8.74 -11.71
C PRO A 96 -18.82 7.73 -11.21
N GLY A 97 -19.12 7.11 -10.06
CA GLY A 97 -18.20 6.17 -9.41
C GLY A 97 -17.31 6.79 -8.34
N ALA A 98 -17.46 8.07 -8.01
CA ALA A 98 -16.79 8.67 -6.86
C ALA A 98 -17.12 7.90 -5.57
N GLY A 99 -16.11 7.75 -4.70
CA GLY A 99 -16.24 7.09 -3.41
C GLY A 99 -16.94 7.97 -2.38
N ASP A 100 -17.26 7.37 -1.23
CA ASP A 100 -17.80 8.09 -0.08
C ASP A 100 -16.68 8.25 0.98
N PRO A 101 -16.15 9.46 1.19
CA PRO A 101 -15.05 9.69 2.12
C PRO A 101 -15.43 9.45 3.59
N GLU A 102 -16.72 9.32 3.91
CA GLU A 102 -17.21 8.97 5.24
C GLU A 102 -17.22 7.45 5.49
N ARG A 103 -17.02 6.62 4.45
CA ARG A 103 -17.13 5.16 4.52
C ARG A 103 -15.80 4.44 4.54
N PHE A 104 -15.04 4.64 5.60
CA PHE A 104 -13.85 3.85 5.85
C PHE A 104 -14.19 2.54 6.59
N HIS A 105 -13.87 1.40 5.96
CA HIS A 105 -14.29 0.07 6.47
C HIS A 105 -13.29 -0.60 7.41
N TYR A 106 -12.06 -0.09 7.52
CA TYR A 106 -10.97 -0.73 8.26
C TYR A 106 -10.60 -0.02 9.55
N GLY A 107 -11.46 0.89 10.04
CA GLY A 107 -11.21 1.61 11.29
C GLY A 107 -12.05 2.88 11.40
N LYS A 108 -11.40 3.97 11.81
CA LYS A 108 -12.01 5.30 11.91
C LYS A 108 -11.20 6.29 11.10
N THR A 109 -11.90 7.10 10.32
CA THR A 109 -11.32 8.28 9.68
C THR A 109 -10.82 9.24 10.74
N VAL A 110 -9.60 9.75 10.58
CA VAL A 110 -9.07 10.85 11.38
C VAL A 110 -8.98 12.10 10.54
N PHE A 111 -9.23 13.24 11.16
CA PHE A 111 -9.13 14.55 10.51
C PHE A 111 -7.85 15.20 10.99
N LEU A 112 -6.92 15.43 10.05
CA LEU A 112 -5.62 16.03 10.34
C LEU A 112 -5.43 17.28 9.49
N THR A 113 -4.72 18.26 10.02
CA THR A 113 -4.21 19.37 9.20
C THR A 113 -3.20 18.87 8.18
N THR A 114 -2.88 19.69 7.19
CA THR A 114 -1.81 19.43 6.22
C THR A 114 -0.50 19.11 6.93
N GLU A 115 -0.12 19.89 7.95
CA GLU A 115 1.11 19.70 8.71
C GLU A 115 1.09 18.40 9.55
N GLU A 116 -0.02 18.08 10.20
CA GLU A 116 -0.16 16.81 10.92
C GLU A 116 -0.10 15.60 9.96
N THR A 117 -0.64 15.75 8.76
CA THR A 117 -0.55 14.74 7.70
C THR A 117 0.90 14.54 7.25
N ARG A 118 1.67 15.63 7.07
CA ARG A 118 3.12 15.56 6.79
C ARG A 118 3.86 14.81 7.89
N GLN A 119 3.53 15.08 9.15
CA GLN A 119 4.12 14.39 10.29
C GLN A 119 3.72 12.91 10.36
N ALA A 120 2.48 12.57 10.00
CA ALA A 120 2.03 11.18 9.92
C ALA A 120 2.82 10.40 8.86
N LEU A 121 3.00 10.98 7.67
CA LEU A 121 3.84 10.42 6.60
C LEU A 121 5.29 10.27 7.06
N TYR A 122 5.88 11.30 7.66
CA TYR A 122 7.22 11.23 8.21
C TYR A 122 7.34 10.06 9.21
N LYS A 123 6.44 9.97 10.19
CA LYS A 123 6.44 8.88 11.18
C LYS A 123 6.30 7.51 10.55
N ALA A 124 5.40 7.35 9.57
CA ALA A 124 5.18 6.09 8.87
C ALA A 124 6.45 5.62 8.13
N PHE A 125 7.22 6.56 7.58
CA PHE A 125 8.39 6.25 6.76
C PHE A 125 9.74 6.34 7.47
N THR A 126 9.84 6.96 8.64
CA THR A 126 11.11 7.08 9.39
C THR A 126 11.13 6.24 10.66
N GLN A 127 10.40 5.12 10.67
CA GLN A 127 10.40 4.19 11.80
C GLN A 127 11.80 3.64 12.06
N LYS A 128 12.17 3.47 13.34
CA LYS A 128 13.46 2.89 13.72
C LYS A 128 13.33 1.38 13.95
N GLY A 129 14.31 0.62 13.46
CA GLY A 129 14.50 -0.78 13.80
C GLY A 129 15.13 -0.96 15.18
N GLU A 130 15.40 -2.21 15.57
CA GLU A 130 15.97 -2.55 16.88
C GLU A 130 17.32 -1.88 17.15
N ARG A 131 18.07 -1.60 16.08
CA ARG A 131 19.40 -0.98 16.13
C ARG A 131 19.37 0.55 16.18
N GLY A 132 18.18 1.16 16.26
CA GLY A 132 18.01 2.62 16.20
C GLY A 132 18.22 3.23 14.80
N THR A 133 18.57 2.42 13.80
CA THR A 133 18.64 2.81 12.39
C THR A 133 17.25 2.84 11.76
N LEU A 134 17.09 3.57 10.65
CA LEU A 134 15.85 3.52 9.86
C LEU A 134 15.54 2.09 9.44
N ARG A 135 14.28 1.70 9.65
CA ARG A 135 13.74 0.43 9.23
C ARG A 135 13.60 0.44 7.70
N PRO A 136 14.05 -0.61 7.00
CA PRO A 136 13.81 -0.71 5.56
C PRO A 136 12.32 -0.82 5.26
N ILE A 137 11.85 -0.07 4.28
CA ILE A 137 10.46 -0.08 3.82
C ILE A 137 10.40 -0.64 2.41
N ILE A 138 9.53 -1.61 2.22
CA ILE A 138 9.10 -2.08 0.91
C ILE A 138 7.75 -1.40 0.64
N PHE A 139 7.75 -0.42 -0.25
CA PHE A 139 6.54 0.30 -0.62
C PHE A 139 5.64 -0.59 -1.49
N ILE A 140 4.34 -0.61 -1.22
CA ILE A 140 3.34 -1.31 -2.04
C ILE A 140 2.27 -0.30 -2.48
N GLY A 141 1.95 -0.27 -3.77
CA GLY A 141 0.84 0.52 -4.29
C GLY A 141 0.28 -0.06 -5.58
N HIS A 142 -0.57 0.71 -6.27
CA HIS A 142 -1.20 0.32 -7.53
C HIS A 142 -1.13 1.50 -8.51
N ASP A 143 -0.30 1.42 -9.55
CA ASP A 143 0.08 2.58 -10.38
C ASP A 143 0.67 3.73 -9.54
N THR A 144 1.75 3.42 -8.83
CA THR A 144 2.29 4.25 -7.71
C THR A 144 2.81 5.63 -8.10
N SER A 145 2.84 5.95 -9.39
CA SER A 145 3.44 7.18 -9.90
C SER A 145 2.64 8.43 -9.52
N GLY A 146 1.30 8.33 -9.47
CA GLY A 146 0.42 9.45 -9.13
C GLY A 146 0.55 9.88 -7.67
N ASP A 147 0.53 8.93 -6.73
CA ASP A 147 0.54 9.23 -5.29
C ASP A 147 1.81 9.96 -4.85
N PHE A 148 2.98 9.52 -5.33
CA PHE A 148 4.24 10.18 -4.98
C PHE A 148 4.29 11.62 -5.48
N VAL A 149 3.75 11.88 -6.67
CA VAL A 149 3.66 13.23 -7.23
C VAL A 149 2.71 14.08 -6.38
N LYS A 150 1.51 13.58 -6.09
CA LYS A 150 0.51 14.31 -5.29
C LYS A 150 0.98 14.65 -3.88
N ILE A 151 1.57 13.69 -3.18
CA ILE A 151 2.14 13.93 -1.84
C ILE A 151 3.26 14.97 -1.89
N LYS A 152 4.07 14.96 -2.94
CA LYS A 152 5.15 15.94 -3.09
C LYS A 152 4.65 17.33 -3.43
N GLU A 153 3.68 17.45 -4.32
CA GLU A 153 3.12 18.74 -4.78
C GLU A 153 2.25 19.38 -3.71
N ASP A 154 1.30 18.63 -3.14
CA ASP A 154 0.29 19.19 -2.24
C ASP A 154 0.74 19.21 -0.79
N LEU A 155 1.50 18.18 -0.37
CA LEU A 155 1.96 18.06 1.02
C LEU A 155 3.42 18.46 1.19
N GLY A 156 4.17 18.72 0.11
CA GLY A 156 5.59 19.09 0.19
C GLY A 156 6.47 18.02 0.81
N VAL A 157 6.10 16.74 0.67
CA VAL A 157 6.81 15.59 1.24
C VAL A 157 7.36 14.71 0.11
N ASP A 158 8.67 14.58 0.04
CA ASP A 158 9.33 13.63 -0.87
C ASP A 158 9.69 12.36 -0.10
N ILE A 159 8.81 11.35 -0.18
CA ILE A 159 8.94 10.08 0.55
C ILE A 159 10.29 9.40 0.26
N MET A 160 10.78 9.51 -0.98
CA MET A 160 12.03 8.88 -1.38
C MET A 160 13.25 9.52 -0.69
N GLN A 161 13.17 10.81 -0.34
CA GLN A 161 14.23 11.51 0.38
C GLN A 161 14.38 11.07 1.84
N PHE A 162 13.39 10.39 2.42
CA PHE A 162 13.53 9.80 3.76
C PHE A 162 14.57 8.68 3.84
N GLY A 163 14.94 8.08 2.69
CA GLY A 163 16.02 7.09 2.61
C GLY A 163 15.71 5.72 3.23
N SER A 164 14.47 5.49 3.66
CA SER A 164 14.01 4.20 4.23
C SER A 164 13.43 3.25 3.19
N VAL A 165 12.88 3.77 2.08
CA VAL A 165 12.30 2.96 1.00
C VAL A 165 13.41 2.26 0.23
N VAL A 166 13.42 0.92 0.29
CA VAL A 166 14.44 0.08 -0.36
C VAL A 166 13.93 -0.66 -1.58
N LYS A 167 12.60 -0.70 -1.78
CA LYS A 167 11.95 -1.33 -2.93
C LYS A 167 10.55 -0.74 -3.08
N ILE A 168 10.11 -0.57 -4.33
CA ILE A 168 8.72 -0.27 -4.69
C ILE A 168 8.17 -1.52 -5.37
N ILE A 169 6.96 -1.93 -4.96
CA ILE A 169 6.18 -3.00 -5.55
C ILE A 169 4.90 -2.38 -6.08
N ASP A 170 4.73 -2.41 -7.40
CA ASP A 170 3.48 -2.03 -8.05
C ASP A 170 2.64 -3.30 -8.30
N THR A 171 1.44 -3.32 -7.74
CA THR A 171 0.51 -4.47 -7.86
C THR A 171 -0.02 -4.64 -9.29
N GLN A 172 -0.11 -3.59 -10.09
CA GLN A 172 -0.49 -3.68 -11.51
C GLN A 172 0.63 -4.35 -12.32
N GLN A 173 1.89 -3.99 -12.04
CA GLN A 173 3.04 -4.67 -12.64
C GLN A 173 3.10 -6.13 -12.20
N MET A 174 2.92 -6.41 -10.90
CA MET A 174 2.93 -7.79 -10.38
C MET A 174 1.84 -8.65 -11.05
N ALA A 175 0.64 -8.12 -11.22
CA ALA A 175 -0.45 -8.82 -11.91
C ALA A 175 -0.06 -9.17 -13.36
N SER A 176 0.50 -8.21 -14.09
CA SER A 176 0.99 -8.41 -15.47
C SER A 176 2.07 -9.50 -15.56
N GLU A 177 3.07 -9.47 -14.66
CA GLU A 177 4.12 -10.50 -14.57
C GLU A 177 3.56 -11.90 -14.29
N MET A 178 2.41 -11.97 -13.60
CA MET A 178 1.70 -13.22 -13.28
C MET A 178 0.71 -13.66 -14.36
N GLY A 179 0.55 -12.89 -15.44
CA GLY A 179 -0.41 -13.14 -16.51
C GLY A 179 -1.87 -12.82 -16.13
N ILE A 180 -2.09 -12.05 -15.06
CA ILE A 180 -3.41 -11.59 -14.63
C ILE A 180 -3.71 -10.28 -15.35
N MET A 181 -4.62 -10.32 -16.32
CA MET A 181 -4.93 -9.20 -17.21
C MET A 181 -6.30 -8.59 -16.89
N GLY A 182 -6.42 -7.28 -17.05
CA GLY A 182 -7.71 -6.58 -16.98
C GLY A 182 -8.50 -6.75 -18.28
N THR A 183 -9.80 -6.47 -18.23
CA THR A 183 -10.68 -6.56 -19.41
C THR A 183 -10.36 -5.52 -20.48
N LYS A 184 -9.71 -4.41 -20.09
CA LYS A 184 -9.34 -3.30 -20.97
C LYS A 184 -7.87 -3.33 -21.42
N GLY A 185 -7.10 -4.35 -21.03
CA GLY A 185 -5.69 -4.50 -21.40
C GLY A 185 -4.78 -4.91 -20.23
N PRO A 186 -3.45 -4.75 -20.38
CA PRO A 186 -2.48 -5.25 -19.39
C PRO A 186 -2.46 -4.45 -18.10
N LYS A 187 -2.98 -3.21 -18.11
CA LYS A 187 -3.14 -2.39 -16.91
C LYS A 187 -4.48 -2.74 -16.24
N ILE A 188 -4.46 -3.74 -15.38
CA ILE A 188 -5.63 -4.14 -14.60
C ILE A 188 -5.99 -3.05 -13.57
N SER A 189 -7.28 -2.77 -13.40
CA SER A 189 -7.76 -1.88 -12.34
C SER A 189 -7.73 -2.59 -10.97
N LEU A 190 -7.68 -1.81 -9.88
CA LEU A 190 -7.79 -2.36 -8.52
C LEU A 190 -9.07 -3.19 -8.34
N LYS A 191 -10.19 -2.71 -8.88
CA LYS A 191 -11.48 -3.42 -8.85
C LYS A 191 -11.38 -4.81 -9.48
N GLU A 192 -10.89 -4.88 -10.71
CA GLU A 192 -10.78 -6.15 -11.44
C GLU A 192 -9.78 -7.09 -10.75
N LEU A 193 -8.67 -6.56 -10.24
CA LEU A 193 -7.66 -7.35 -9.54
C LEU A 193 -8.20 -7.92 -8.22
N ALA A 194 -8.97 -7.14 -7.45
CA ALA A 194 -9.65 -7.64 -6.26
C ALA A 194 -10.67 -8.72 -6.60
N GLN A 195 -11.49 -8.50 -7.64
CA GLN A 195 -12.50 -9.46 -8.10
C GLN A 195 -11.89 -10.76 -8.61
N TYR A 196 -10.70 -10.72 -9.22
CA TYR A 196 -9.94 -11.93 -9.59
C TYR A 196 -9.69 -12.85 -8.38
N PHE A 197 -9.50 -12.26 -7.19
CA PHE A 197 -9.33 -12.99 -5.94
C PHE A 197 -10.62 -13.13 -5.13
N LEU A 198 -11.78 -13.01 -5.78
CA LEU A 198 -13.11 -13.13 -5.17
C LEU A 198 -13.37 -12.12 -4.04
N ILE A 199 -12.68 -10.98 -4.07
CA ILE A 199 -12.98 -9.82 -3.22
C ILE A 199 -13.85 -8.88 -4.03
N ASP A 200 -15.01 -8.50 -3.49
CA ASP A 200 -15.80 -7.40 -4.03
C ASP A 200 -15.44 -6.12 -3.24
N PRO A 201 -14.55 -5.26 -3.77
CA PRO A 201 -14.14 -4.07 -3.04
C PRO A 201 -15.32 -3.10 -2.95
N VAL A 202 -15.62 -2.69 -1.72
CA VAL A 202 -16.67 -1.72 -1.42
C VAL A 202 -16.09 -0.32 -1.23
N ASP A 203 -16.85 0.70 -1.62
CA ASP A 203 -16.48 2.12 -1.49
C ASP A 203 -15.05 2.39 -1.98
N LEU A 204 -14.76 1.97 -3.23
CA LEU A 204 -13.59 2.39 -4.01
C LEU A 204 -13.59 3.91 -4.21
N HIS A 205 -12.42 4.49 -4.48
CA HIS A 205 -12.19 5.93 -4.50
C HIS A 205 -12.34 6.56 -3.10
N GLN A 206 -11.86 5.82 -2.11
CA GLN A 206 -11.68 6.28 -0.74
C GLN A 206 -10.34 5.72 -0.28
N ALA A 207 -9.38 6.62 -0.09
CA ALA A 207 -7.96 6.28 -0.05
C ALA A 207 -7.60 5.17 0.95
N GLY A 208 -8.24 5.15 2.12
CA GLY A 208 -8.07 4.10 3.12
C GLY A 208 -8.60 2.74 2.70
N ASN A 209 -9.74 2.67 2.00
CA ASN A 209 -10.26 1.39 1.50
C ASN A 209 -9.41 0.88 0.34
N ASP A 210 -8.98 1.77 -0.54
CA ASP A 210 -8.19 1.42 -1.71
C ASP A 210 -6.83 0.85 -1.29
N ILE A 211 -6.10 1.53 -0.40
CA ILE A 211 -4.81 1.00 0.06
C ILE A 211 -4.93 -0.31 0.84
N ALA A 212 -6.04 -0.53 1.55
CA ALA A 212 -6.29 -1.81 2.19
C ALA A 212 -6.48 -2.93 1.14
N ASN A 213 -7.31 -2.70 0.13
CA ASN A 213 -7.52 -3.66 -0.96
C ASN A 213 -6.23 -3.93 -1.75
N ILE A 214 -5.43 -2.89 -2.04
CA ILE A 214 -4.12 -3.01 -2.68
C ILE A 214 -3.20 -3.95 -1.89
N MET A 215 -3.14 -3.77 -0.57
CA MET A 215 -2.35 -4.63 0.31
C MET A 215 -2.87 -6.07 0.34
N PHE A 216 -4.19 -6.27 0.32
CA PHE A 216 -4.81 -7.59 0.28
C PHE A 216 -4.46 -8.32 -1.02
N VAL A 217 -4.65 -7.68 -2.18
CA VAL A 217 -4.34 -8.31 -3.46
C VAL A 217 -2.83 -8.56 -3.62
N ALA A 218 -1.96 -7.72 -3.07
CA ALA A 218 -0.52 -7.98 -3.03
C ALA A 218 -0.20 -9.31 -2.30
N VAL A 219 -0.78 -9.51 -1.12
CA VAL A 219 -0.62 -10.75 -0.35
C VAL A 219 -1.18 -11.95 -1.13
N LEU A 220 -2.40 -11.84 -1.66
CA LEU A 220 -3.07 -12.94 -2.36
C LEU A 220 -2.36 -13.32 -3.67
N MET A 221 -1.86 -12.34 -4.43
CA MET A 221 -1.00 -12.60 -5.59
C MET A 221 0.26 -13.36 -5.18
N SER A 222 0.90 -12.95 -4.09
CA SER A 222 2.13 -13.61 -3.64
C SER A 222 1.93 -15.08 -3.26
N LEU A 223 0.75 -15.42 -2.75
CA LEU A 223 0.37 -16.75 -2.26
C LEU A 223 -0.59 -17.50 -3.20
N ARG A 224 -0.80 -17.02 -4.43
CA ARG A 224 -1.82 -17.55 -5.35
C ARG A 224 -1.73 -19.08 -5.49
N ASP A 225 -0.53 -19.59 -5.76
CA ASP A 225 -0.31 -21.01 -6.06
C ASP A 225 -0.39 -21.90 -4.80
N GLU A 226 -0.43 -21.32 -3.60
CA GLU A 226 -0.63 -22.03 -2.33
C GLU A 226 -2.07 -22.03 -1.86
N LEU A 227 -2.87 -21.06 -2.31
CA LEU A 227 -4.25 -20.85 -1.87
C LEU A 227 -5.28 -21.38 -2.87
N TYR A 228 -4.90 -21.53 -4.15
CA TYR A 228 -5.75 -21.93 -5.27
C TYR A 228 -5.04 -22.96 -6.15
#